data_AF-A0A7W1FK09-F1
#
_entry.id   AF-A0A7W1FK09-F1
#
_cell.length_a   1.000
_cell.length_b   1.000
_cell.length_c   1.000
_cell.angle_alpha   90.00
_cell.angle_beta   90.00
_cell.angle_gamma   90.00
#
_symmetry.space_group_name_H-M   'P 1'
#
loop_
_entity.id
_entity.type
_entity.pdbx_description
1 polymer ?
#
loop_
_entity_poly.entity_id
_entity_poly.type
_entity_poly.pdbx_seq_one_letter_code
_entity_poly.pdbx_strand_id
1 'polypeptide(L)'
;MKSLPDYNSLANTGKITRDGKNAPLLQAYLSIPQEASDHHAGLDPATIAEFLLLLDQLPDDILVQQEHRTLTGPNPEISGLRQIVRYQQELVLLAAPEEVVRETERLLRLVEILDCRILSELLVQVSLVEISLSPIAGRLHDLQKRMATLADRLDRLSQRLEVHLTNAFIGEFVLANHTCENPAATRQAMGLFAPDSLWDDLMWGPQMRAGRGPLLSREMAWIQMTRLHPTPADLVSNARRISRESQDLRRWIPTETLSLQLMGVVPTVLNMTAKCQLRLQLMAAEVHGTTWPIDAFDPSGKPLRRFERDGVLMGAYTVYEDGFDNGGDKKKDRYFPLYGPLELPVSTTP
;
A
#
# COMPACT_ATOMS: atom_id res chain seq x y z
N MET A 1 -18.94 -15.11 -0.11
CA MET A 1 -19.47 -13.93 -0.84
C MET A 1 -19.84 -14.36 -2.25
N LYS A 2 -21.11 -14.23 -2.67
CA LYS A 2 -21.43 -14.24 -4.10
C LYS A 2 -20.69 -13.05 -4.70
N SER A 3 -19.84 -13.29 -5.71
CA SER A 3 -19.23 -12.18 -6.43
C SER A 3 -20.33 -11.26 -6.92
N LEU A 4 -20.23 -9.95 -6.67
CA LEU A 4 -21.09 -8.95 -7.29
C LEU A 4 -21.14 -9.26 -8.79
N PRO A 5 -22.27 -9.77 -9.33
CA PRO A 5 -22.42 -9.98 -10.75
C PRO A 5 -22.27 -8.58 -11.38
N ASP A 6 -21.45 -8.48 -12.42
CA ASP A 6 -21.08 -7.25 -13.15
C ASP A 6 -19.94 -6.36 -12.61
N TYR A 7 -19.42 -6.54 -11.39
CA TYR A 7 -18.14 -5.87 -11.06
C TYR A 7 -16.93 -6.64 -11.61
N ASN A 8 -17.03 -7.96 -11.75
CA ASN A 8 -15.90 -8.82 -12.14
C ASN A 8 -15.44 -8.72 -13.61
N SER A 9 -16.24 -8.14 -14.51
CA SER A 9 -15.82 -7.91 -15.91
C SER A 9 -15.31 -6.47 -16.17
N LEU A 10 -15.64 -5.52 -15.29
CA LEU A 10 -15.23 -4.11 -15.37
C LEU A 10 -14.00 -3.81 -14.46
N ALA A 11 -13.87 -4.54 -13.36
CA ALA A 11 -12.97 -4.15 -12.26
C ALA A 11 -11.58 -4.82 -12.27
N ASN A 12 -11.33 -5.80 -13.14
CA ASN A 12 -9.97 -6.27 -13.42
C ASN A 12 -9.17 -5.27 -14.29
N THR A 13 -9.81 -4.24 -14.85
CA THR A 13 -9.13 -3.26 -15.72
C THR A 13 -9.48 -1.79 -15.46
N GLY A 14 -10.45 -1.47 -14.61
CA GLY A 14 -10.91 -0.08 -14.44
C GLY A 14 -11.56 0.47 -15.70
N LYS A 15 -12.23 -0.39 -16.48
CA LYS A 15 -12.83 0.00 -17.77
C LYS A 15 -14.34 0.14 -17.59
N ILE A 16 -14.84 1.36 -17.54
CA ILE A 16 -16.25 1.64 -17.89
C ILE A 16 -16.37 1.36 -19.40
N THR A 17 -17.27 0.46 -19.81
CA THR A 17 -17.44 0.08 -21.21
C THR A 17 -18.27 1.11 -21.97
N ARG A 18 -17.57 2.01 -22.67
CA ARG A 18 -17.80 2.30 -24.09
C ARG A 18 -16.40 2.42 -24.70
N ASP A 19 -16.00 1.44 -25.51
CA ASP A 19 -14.75 1.43 -26.31
C ASP A 19 -13.41 1.02 -25.68
N GLY A 20 -13.42 0.19 -24.62
CA GLY A 20 -12.32 -0.77 -24.35
C GLY A 20 -10.92 -0.21 -24.02
N LYS A 21 -10.74 1.11 -23.95
CA LYS A 21 -9.48 1.78 -23.58
C LYS A 21 -9.77 2.88 -22.54
N ASN A 22 -9.32 2.63 -21.31
CA ASN A 22 -9.05 3.62 -20.27
C ASN A 22 -10.17 4.65 -20.03
N ALA A 23 -11.28 4.23 -19.43
CA ALA A 23 -12.08 5.22 -18.69
C ALA A 23 -11.20 5.72 -17.53
N PRO A 24 -10.93 7.03 -17.40
CA PRO A 24 -10.12 7.52 -16.30
C PRO A 24 -10.84 7.24 -14.98
N LEU A 25 -10.16 6.53 -14.07
CA LEU A 25 -10.57 6.44 -12.67
C LEU A 25 -10.87 7.85 -12.15
N LEU A 26 -11.91 8.02 -11.32
CA LEU A 26 -12.15 9.30 -10.66
C LEU A 26 -10.88 9.72 -9.92
N GLN A 27 -10.38 10.92 -10.22
CA GLN A 27 -9.17 11.45 -9.61
C GLN A 27 -9.54 12.62 -8.72
N ALA A 28 -8.90 12.69 -7.56
CA ALA A 28 -9.02 13.84 -6.69
C ALA A 28 -8.69 15.13 -7.47
N TYR A 29 -9.42 16.20 -7.15
CA TYR A 29 -9.27 17.55 -7.72
C TYR A 29 -9.58 17.71 -9.20
N LEU A 30 -9.96 16.65 -9.92
CA LEU A 30 -10.49 16.75 -11.27
C LEU A 30 -12.02 16.82 -11.22
N SER A 31 -12.62 17.46 -12.22
CA SER A 31 -14.06 17.45 -12.39
C SER A 31 -14.56 16.02 -12.55
N ILE A 32 -15.62 15.68 -11.83
CA ILE A 32 -16.28 14.38 -11.91
C ILE A 32 -17.02 14.32 -13.26
N PRO A 33 -16.71 13.35 -14.15
CA PRO A 33 -17.45 13.18 -15.39
C PRO A 33 -18.92 12.86 -15.11
N GLN A 34 -19.83 13.39 -15.93
CA GLN A 34 -21.26 13.12 -15.79
C GLN A 34 -21.55 11.62 -15.92
N GLU A 35 -20.83 10.92 -16.80
CA GLU A 35 -20.96 9.49 -17.03
C GLU A 35 -20.65 8.67 -15.78
N ALA A 36 -19.72 9.11 -14.93
CA ALA A 36 -19.42 8.45 -13.67
C ALA A 36 -20.57 8.64 -12.66
N SER A 37 -21.14 9.84 -12.61
CA SER A 37 -22.31 10.13 -11.77
C SER A 37 -23.53 9.31 -12.23
N ASP A 38 -23.79 9.26 -13.54
CA ASP A 38 -24.86 8.47 -14.14
C ASP A 38 -24.67 6.97 -13.90
N HIS A 39 -23.43 6.48 -13.98
CA HIS A 39 -23.11 5.09 -13.68
C HIS A 39 -23.47 4.73 -12.24
N HIS A 40 -23.03 5.52 -11.27
CA HIS A 40 -23.33 5.31 -9.85
C HIS A 40 -24.83 5.43 -9.56
N ALA A 41 -25.53 6.37 -10.21
CA ALA A 41 -26.98 6.51 -10.10
C ALA A 41 -27.75 5.33 -10.73
N GLY A 42 -27.15 4.62 -11.70
CA GLY A 42 -27.72 3.45 -12.35
C GLY A 42 -27.49 2.12 -11.63
N LEU A 43 -26.68 2.10 -10.55
CA LEU A 43 -26.48 0.90 -9.74
C LEU A 43 -27.77 0.56 -8.98
N ASP A 44 -28.03 -0.74 -8.77
CA ASP A 44 -29.20 -1.20 -8.02
C ASP A 44 -29.15 -0.69 -6.57
N PRO A 45 -30.08 0.21 -6.16
CA PRO A 45 -30.04 0.81 -4.84
C PRO A 45 -30.15 -0.21 -3.71
N ALA A 46 -30.85 -1.32 -3.93
CA ALA A 46 -31.00 -2.38 -2.92
C ALA A 46 -29.67 -3.10 -2.69
N THR A 47 -28.98 -3.49 -3.77
CA THR A 47 -27.65 -4.11 -3.70
C THR A 47 -26.63 -3.18 -3.04
N ILE A 48 -26.63 -1.89 -3.39
CA ILE A 48 -25.70 -0.92 -2.79
C ILE A 48 -26.01 -0.69 -1.31
N ALA A 49 -27.27 -0.56 -0.94
CA ALA A 49 -27.68 -0.41 0.45
C ALA A 49 -27.27 -1.64 1.29
N GLU A 50 -27.46 -2.86 0.78
CA GLU A 50 -27.02 -4.09 1.43
C GLU A 50 -25.49 -4.11 1.58
N PHE A 51 -24.75 -3.78 0.53
CA PHE A 51 -23.28 -3.72 0.57
C PHE A 51 -22.78 -2.73 1.62
N LEU A 52 -23.31 -1.50 1.64
CA LEU A 52 -22.91 -0.47 2.60
C LEU A 52 -23.31 -0.86 4.03
N LEU A 53 -24.47 -1.51 4.21
CA LEU A 53 -24.88 -2.07 5.49
C LEU A 53 -23.89 -3.13 5.99
N LEU A 54 -23.40 -4.00 5.11
CA LEU A 54 -22.38 -4.99 5.46
C LEU A 54 -21.07 -4.30 5.90
N LEU A 55 -20.67 -3.21 5.24
CA LEU A 55 -19.50 -2.42 5.66
C LEU A 55 -19.69 -1.77 7.04
N ASP A 56 -20.88 -1.24 7.30
CA ASP A 56 -21.23 -0.64 8.58
C ASP A 56 -21.31 -1.69 9.71
N GLN A 57 -21.57 -2.95 9.36
CA GLN A 57 -21.62 -4.08 10.28
C GLN A 57 -20.33 -4.88 10.37
N LEU A 58 -19.27 -4.48 9.68
CA LEU A 58 -17.97 -5.13 9.82
C LEU A 58 -17.60 -5.16 11.32
N PRO A 59 -17.14 -6.30 11.84
CA PRO A 59 -16.73 -6.36 13.23
C PRO A 59 -15.53 -5.43 13.44
N ASP A 60 -15.32 -5.02 14.69
CA ASP A 60 -14.08 -4.33 15.08
C ASP A 60 -12.88 -5.30 15.12
N ASP A 61 -13.16 -6.60 14.96
CA ASP A 61 -12.18 -7.66 14.83
C ASP A 61 -11.42 -7.58 13.50
N ILE A 62 -10.22 -8.13 13.55
CA ILE A 62 -9.24 -8.04 12.48
C ILE A 62 -9.60 -8.99 11.31
N LEU A 63 -9.77 -8.44 10.12
CA LEU A 63 -9.91 -9.19 8.87
C LEU A 63 -8.54 -9.64 8.37
N VAL A 64 -8.35 -10.95 8.28
CA VAL A 64 -7.16 -11.55 7.65
C VAL A 64 -7.35 -11.50 6.14
N GLN A 65 -6.37 -10.94 5.42
CA GLN A 65 -6.46 -10.79 3.97
C GLN A 65 -6.49 -12.12 3.22
N GLN A 66 -5.88 -13.19 3.78
CA GLN A 66 -5.81 -14.51 3.14
C GLN A 66 -5.90 -15.67 4.13
N GLU A 67 -6.69 -16.69 3.79
CA GLU A 67 -6.70 -17.98 4.52
C GLU A 67 -5.66 -18.98 3.96
N HIS A 68 -5.34 -18.89 2.65
CA HIS A 68 -4.44 -19.81 1.96
C HIS A 68 -3.15 -19.15 1.47
N ARG A 69 -2.01 -19.70 1.92
CA ARG A 69 -0.67 -19.19 1.64
C ARG A 69 -0.12 -19.78 0.34
N THR A 70 -0.32 -19.11 -0.80
CA THR A 70 0.42 -19.45 -2.02
C THR A 70 1.10 -18.21 -2.58
N LEU A 71 2.43 -18.17 -2.53
CA LEU A 71 3.27 -17.04 -2.96
C LEU A 71 3.18 -16.72 -4.47
N THR A 72 2.66 -17.65 -5.27
CA THR A 72 2.72 -17.61 -6.75
C THR A 72 1.34 -17.65 -7.41
N GLY A 73 0.26 -17.83 -6.65
CA GLY A 73 -1.10 -17.93 -7.16
C GLY A 73 -1.78 -16.56 -7.36
N PRO A 74 -2.71 -16.43 -8.33
CA PRO A 74 -3.60 -15.28 -8.38
C PRO A 74 -4.43 -15.23 -7.09
N ASN A 75 -4.50 -14.05 -6.49
CA ASN A 75 -5.20 -13.83 -5.22
C ASN A 75 -6.53 -13.09 -5.48
N PRO A 76 -7.64 -13.82 -5.66
CA PRO A 76 -8.94 -13.20 -5.96
C PRO A 76 -9.44 -12.34 -4.80
N GLU A 77 -9.10 -12.68 -3.56
CA GLU A 77 -9.46 -11.93 -2.35
C GLU A 77 -8.83 -10.54 -2.34
N ILE A 78 -7.52 -10.43 -2.63
CA ILE A 78 -6.82 -9.15 -2.77
C ILE A 78 -7.45 -8.31 -3.89
N SER A 79 -7.83 -8.96 -4.99
CA SER A 79 -8.46 -8.28 -6.12
C SER A 79 -9.84 -7.74 -5.72
N GLY A 80 -10.68 -8.54 -5.07
CA GLY A 80 -11.99 -8.12 -4.57
C GLY A 80 -11.88 -6.99 -3.53
N LEU A 81 -10.93 -7.08 -2.60
CA LEU A 81 -10.68 -6.02 -1.62
C LEU A 81 -10.26 -4.71 -2.28
N ARG A 82 -9.37 -4.75 -3.28
CA ARG A 82 -9.02 -3.55 -4.07
C ARG A 82 -10.23 -2.95 -4.76
N GLN A 83 -11.16 -3.76 -5.25
CA GLN A 83 -12.38 -3.25 -5.89
C GLN A 83 -13.32 -2.58 -4.88
N ILE A 84 -13.50 -3.19 -3.71
CA ILE A 84 -14.28 -2.61 -2.60
C ILE A 84 -13.69 -1.25 -2.18
N VAL A 85 -12.37 -1.19 -1.96
CA VAL A 85 -11.69 0.06 -1.60
C VAL A 85 -11.86 1.10 -2.70
N ARG A 86 -11.69 0.73 -3.98
CA ARG A 86 -11.89 1.65 -5.11
C ARG A 86 -13.32 2.19 -5.19
N TYR A 87 -14.32 1.32 -5.05
CA TYR A 87 -15.72 1.75 -5.03
C TYR A 87 -15.96 2.76 -3.90
N GLN A 88 -15.44 2.50 -2.70
CA GLN A 88 -15.59 3.42 -1.58
C GLN A 88 -14.83 4.75 -1.81
N GLN A 89 -13.70 4.75 -2.54
CA GLN A 89 -13.01 5.99 -2.93
C GLN A 89 -13.86 6.86 -3.86
N GLU A 90 -14.53 6.24 -4.82
CA GLU A 90 -15.45 6.93 -5.73
C GLU A 90 -16.63 7.54 -4.96
N LEU A 91 -17.20 6.81 -4.00
CA LEU A 91 -18.23 7.34 -3.11
C LEU A 91 -17.75 8.55 -2.30
N VAL A 92 -16.53 8.55 -1.78
CA VAL A 92 -15.98 9.74 -1.08
C VAL A 92 -15.88 10.95 -2.01
N LEU A 93 -15.49 10.74 -3.27
CA LEU A 93 -15.40 11.82 -4.26
C LEU A 93 -16.78 12.34 -4.67
N LEU A 94 -17.75 11.44 -4.86
CA LEU A 94 -19.11 11.75 -5.29
C LEU A 94 -20.01 12.29 -4.17
N ALA A 95 -19.69 12.01 -2.91
CA ALA A 95 -20.55 12.32 -1.77
C ALA A 95 -20.88 13.81 -1.67
N ALA A 96 -22.13 14.13 -1.33
CA ALA A 96 -22.51 15.47 -0.92
C ALA A 96 -21.69 15.91 0.32
N PRO A 97 -21.48 17.22 0.55
CA PRO A 97 -20.71 17.71 1.70
C PRO A 97 -21.18 17.20 3.07
N GLU A 98 -22.46 16.90 3.22
CA GLU A 98 -23.08 16.32 4.42
C GLU A 98 -22.83 14.81 4.57
N GLU A 99 -22.53 14.09 3.48
CA GLU A 99 -22.33 12.64 3.48
C GLU A 99 -20.86 12.23 3.45
N VAL A 100 -19.96 13.14 3.06
CA VAL A 100 -18.52 12.86 2.90
C VAL A 100 -17.86 12.28 4.15
N VAL A 101 -18.32 12.67 5.34
CA VAL A 101 -17.81 12.13 6.61
C VAL A 101 -18.12 10.65 6.70
N ARG A 102 -19.38 10.25 6.49
CA ARG A 102 -19.83 8.85 6.55
C ARG A 102 -19.06 7.98 5.55
N GLU A 103 -18.93 8.44 4.30
CA GLU A 103 -18.22 7.65 3.28
C GLU A 103 -16.71 7.57 3.55
N THR A 104 -16.13 8.60 4.15
CA THR A 104 -14.72 8.59 4.60
C THR A 104 -14.53 7.65 5.79
N GLU A 105 -15.48 7.60 6.72
CA GLU A 105 -15.43 6.70 7.87
C GLU A 105 -15.45 5.24 7.44
N ARG A 106 -16.30 4.88 6.47
CA ARG A 106 -16.35 3.56 5.85
C ARG A 106 -15.04 3.21 5.15
N LEU A 107 -14.47 4.14 4.37
CA LEU A 107 -13.19 3.95 3.69
C LEU A 107 -12.05 3.69 4.68
N LEU A 108 -11.95 4.52 5.72
CA LEU A 108 -10.95 4.37 6.76
C LEU A 108 -11.16 3.07 7.54
N ARG A 109 -12.40 2.70 7.87
CA ARG A 109 -12.70 1.45 8.57
C ARG A 109 -12.24 0.24 7.76
N LEU A 110 -12.52 0.23 6.46
CA LEU A 110 -12.11 -0.84 5.54
C LEU A 110 -10.60 -1.09 5.59
N VAL A 111 -9.78 -0.04 5.62
CA VAL A 111 -8.33 -0.20 5.70
C VAL A 111 -7.85 -0.43 7.13
N GLU A 112 -8.54 0.11 8.14
CA GLU A 112 -8.20 -0.09 9.55
C GLU A 112 -8.42 -1.53 9.98
N ILE A 113 -9.45 -2.25 9.54
CA ILE A 113 -9.70 -3.60 10.09
C ILE A 113 -8.78 -4.69 9.51
N LEU A 114 -7.92 -4.39 8.53
CA LEU A 114 -7.08 -5.38 7.86
C LEU A 114 -5.87 -5.77 8.72
N ASP A 115 -5.60 -7.07 8.83
CA ASP A 115 -4.35 -7.60 9.37
C ASP A 115 -3.28 -7.76 8.30
N CYS A 116 -2.04 -7.82 8.75
CA CYS A 116 -0.91 -8.27 7.94
C CYS A 116 -0.09 -9.27 8.73
N ARG A 117 0.04 -10.48 8.20
CA ARG A 117 0.80 -11.58 8.78
C ARG A 117 2.10 -11.83 8.03
N ILE A 118 2.18 -11.46 6.75
CA ILE A 118 3.37 -11.64 5.90
C ILE A 118 3.66 -10.37 5.09
N LEU A 119 4.85 -10.27 4.48
CA LEU A 119 5.28 -9.04 3.80
C LEU A 119 4.43 -8.71 2.57
N SER A 120 3.91 -9.72 1.86
CA SER A 120 3.04 -9.49 0.71
C SER A 120 1.68 -8.87 1.10
N GLU A 121 1.11 -9.29 2.23
CA GLU A 121 -0.12 -8.71 2.77
C GLU A 121 0.12 -7.27 3.23
N LEU A 122 1.26 -7.00 3.88
CA LEU A 122 1.65 -5.63 4.24
C LEU A 122 1.82 -4.74 3.02
N LEU A 123 2.43 -5.24 1.95
CA LEU A 123 2.58 -4.51 0.70
C LEU A 123 1.22 -4.13 0.10
N VAL A 124 0.27 -5.07 0.12
CA VAL A 124 -1.11 -4.82 -0.29
C VAL A 124 -1.76 -3.78 0.60
N GLN A 125 -1.64 -3.92 1.93
CA GLN A 125 -2.21 -3.00 2.90
C GLN A 125 -1.70 -1.57 2.72
N VAL A 126 -0.38 -1.39 2.66
CA VAL A 126 0.24 -0.08 2.41
C VAL A 126 -0.25 0.50 1.09
N SER A 127 -0.37 -0.33 0.05
CA SER A 127 -0.94 0.11 -1.22
C SER A 127 -2.39 0.55 -1.08
N LEU A 128 -3.23 -0.16 -0.33
CA LEU A 128 -4.65 0.16 -0.10
C LEU A 128 -4.81 1.46 0.70
N VAL A 129 -3.98 1.67 1.72
CA VAL A 129 -3.96 2.93 2.47
C VAL A 129 -3.56 4.08 1.55
N GLU A 130 -2.46 3.96 0.80
CA GLU A 130 -1.97 5.00 -0.11
C GLU A 130 -3.01 5.45 -1.15
N ILE A 131 -3.74 4.50 -1.75
CA ILE A 131 -4.80 4.86 -2.70
C ILE A 131 -5.98 5.53 -1.99
N SER A 132 -6.30 5.12 -0.77
CA SER A 132 -7.43 5.66 0.01
C SER A 132 -7.17 7.09 0.49
N LEU A 133 -5.90 7.48 0.65
CA LEU A 133 -5.53 8.85 1.00
C LEU A 133 -5.82 9.86 -0.12
N SER A 134 -5.89 9.43 -1.38
CA SER A 134 -6.13 10.34 -2.51
C SER A 134 -7.51 11.02 -2.46
N PRO A 135 -8.65 10.30 -2.37
CA PRO A 135 -9.96 10.96 -2.29
C PRO A 135 -10.15 11.75 -0.99
N ILE A 136 -9.56 11.28 0.12
CA ILE A 136 -9.56 12.02 1.39
C ILE A 136 -8.86 13.36 1.23
N ALA A 137 -7.69 13.38 0.57
CA ALA A 137 -7.00 14.63 0.26
C ALA A 137 -7.84 15.51 -0.69
N GLY A 138 -8.51 14.92 -1.69
CA GLY A 138 -9.44 15.60 -2.58
C GLY A 138 -10.60 16.30 -1.87
N ARG A 139 -10.99 15.79 -0.70
CA ARG A 139 -12.08 16.32 0.14
C ARG A 139 -11.58 16.92 1.45
N LEU A 140 -10.28 17.19 1.57
CA LEU A 140 -9.66 17.57 2.84
C LEU A 140 -10.29 18.83 3.44
N HIS A 141 -10.66 19.81 2.61
CA HIS A 141 -11.33 21.04 3.05
C HIS A 141 -12.69 20.79 3.74
N ASP A 142 -13.49 19.85 3.21
CA ASP A 142 -14.78 19.49 3.80
C ASP A 142 -14.56 18.71 5.10
N LEU A 143 -13.62 17.76 5.07
CA LEU A 143 -13.36 16.85 6.18
C LEU A 143 -12.73 17.56 7.39
N GLN A 144 -11.79 18.49 7.18
CA GLN A 144 -11.20 19.29 8.25
C GLN A 144 -12.26 20.02 9.09
N LYS A 145 -13.35 20.47 8.46
CA LYS A 145 -14.43 21.20 9.13
C LYS A 145 -15.43 20.29 9.84
N ARG A 146 -15.57 19.04 9.38
CA ARG A 146 -16.71 18.17 9.73
C ARG A 146 -16.32 16.88 10.44
N MET A 147 -15.08 16.44 10.33
CA MET A 147 -14.58 15.18 10.88
C MET A 147 -13.46 15.44 11.89
N ALA A 148 -13.84 15.79 13.12
CA ALA A 148 -12.89 16.10 14.20
C ALA A 148 -11.92 14.95 14.51
N THR A 149 -12.31 13.70 14.23
CA THR A 149 -11.53 12.49 14.50
C THR A 149 -10.56 12.12 13.37
N LEU A 150 -10.54 12.85 12.24
CA LEU A 150 -9.78 12.46 11.06
C LEU A 150 -8.28 12.33 11.36
N ALA A 151 -7.68 13.35 11.98
CA ALA A 151 -6.25 13.36 12.27
C ALA A 151 -5.85 12.22 13.21
N ASP A 152 -6.58 12.02 14.31
CA ASP A 152 -6.35 10.90 15.24
C ASP A 152 -6.42 9.53 14.54
N ARG A 153 -7.34 9.36 13.57
CA ARG A 153 -7.44 8.13 12.80
C ARG A 153 -6.25 7.93 11.87
N LEU A 154 -5.80 8.98 11.19
CA LEU A 154 -4.63 8.94 10.32
C LEU A 154 -3.35 8.62 11.13
N ASP A 155 -3.20 9.21 12.31
CA ASP A 155 -2.09 8.91 13.23
C ASP A 155 -2.13 7.46 13.74
N ARG A 156 -3.31 6.98 14.15
CA ARG A 156 -3.48 5.57 14.54
C ARG A 156 -3.14 4.62 13.39
N LEU A 157 -3.57 4.90 12.16
CA LEU A 157 -3.19 4.12 10.99
C LEU A 157 -1.67 4.11 10.80
N SER A 158 -1.00 5.26 10.95
CA SER A 158 0.46 5.35 10.83
C SER A 158 1.19 4.49 11.87
N GLN A 159 0.71 4.50 13.13
CA GLN A 159 1.26 3.68 14.21
C GLN A 159 1.00 2.19 13.97
N ARG A 160 -0.18 1.84 13.45
CA ARG A 160 -0.52 0.44 13.16
C ARG A 160 0.34 -0.17 12.07
N LEU A 161 0.75 0.61 11.07
CA LEU A 161 1.68 0.11 10.03
C LEU A 161 3.00 -0.41 10.62
N GLU A 162 3.44 0.15 11.75
CA GLU A 162 4.64 -0.29 12.45
C GLU A 162 4.46 -1.68 13.12
N VAL A 163 3.30 -1.87 13.76
CA VAL A 163 2.90 -3.16 14.33
C VAL A 163 2.76 -4.21 13.22
N HIS A 164 2.09 -3.85 12.12
CA HIS A 164 1.94 -4.72 10.96
C HIS A 164 3.28 -5.07 10.31
N LEU A 165 4.25 -4.15 10.28
CA LEU A 165 5.60 -4.43 9.81
C LEU A 165 6.30 -5.50 10.65
N THR A 166 6.23 -5.38 11.98
CA THR A 166 6.81 -6.39 12.87
C THR A 166 6.13 -7.75 12.71
N ASN A 167 4.79 -7.77 12.65
CA ASN A 167 4.03 -9.01 12.44
C ASN A 167 4.36 -9.67 11.10
N ALA A 168 4.49 -8.88 10.03
CA ALA A 168 4.84 -9.35 8.70
C ALA A 168 6.21 -10.06 8.68
N PHE A 169 7.25 -9.48 9.31
CA PHE A 169 8.55 -10.16 9.41
C PHE A 169 8.50 -11.42 10.28
N ILE A 170 7.72 -11.44 11.35
CA ILE A 170 7.52 -12.65 12.16
C ILE A 170 6.87 -13.76 11.32
N GLY A 171 5.84 -13.44 10.53
CA GLY A 171 5.21 -14.45 9.69
C GLY A 171 6.08 -14.89 8.51
N GLU A 172 6.89 -14.01 7.92
CA GLU A 172 7.91 -14.43 6.94
C GLU A 172 8.94 -15.36 7.55
N PHE A 173 9.44 -15.09 8.76
CA PHE A 173 10.32 -16.02 9.45
C PHE A 173 9.68 -17.41 9.62
N VAL A 174 8.41 -17.46 10.05
CA VAL A 174 7.68 -18.72 10.20
C VAL A 174 7.51 -19.43 8.85
N LEU A 175 7.19 -18.68 7.79
CA LEU A 175 7.03 -19.20 6.44
C LEU A 175 8.35 -19.73 5.88
N ALA A 176 9.45 -18.99 6.04
CA ALA A 176 10.79 -19.38 5.65
C ALA A 176 11.25 -20.64 6.39
N ASN A 177 11.01 -20.72 7.70
CA ASN A 177 11.34 -21.90 8.49
C ASN A 177 10.55 -23.13 8.01
N HIS A 178 9.23 -22.98 7.81
CA HIS A 178 8.38 -24.05 7.28
C HIS A 178 8.83 -24.51 5.89
N THR A 179 9.19 -23.57 5.03
CA THR A 179 9.70 -23.84 3.67
C THR A 179 10.97 -24.69 3.70
N CYS A 180 11.89 -24.36 4.61
CA CYS A 180 13.15 -25.11 4.77
C CYS A 180 12.93 -26.50 5.39
N GLU A 181 11.93 -26.67 6.25
CA GLU A 181 11.59 -27.97 6.87
C GLU A 181 10.79 -28.87 5.94
N ASN A 182 9.98 -28.29 5.05
CA ASN A 182 9.08 -29.01 4.15
C ASN A 182 9.29 -28.59 2.69
N PRO A 183 10.51 -28.74 2.13
CA PRO A 183 10.85 -28.17 0.83
C PRO A 183 10.06 -28.80 -0.33
N ALA A 184 9.74 -30.09 -0.26
CA ALA A 184 8.94 -30.77 -1.30
C ALA A 184 7.48 -30.29 -1.31
N ALA A 185 6.86 -30.22 -0.13
CA ALA A 185 5.49 -29.74 0.02
C ALA A 185 5.35 -28.27 -0.40
N THR A 186 6.33 -27.44 -0.05
CA THR A 186 6.35 -26.02 -0.43
C THR A 186 6.48 -25.84 -1.92
N ARG A 187 7.39 -26.61 -2.56
CA ARG A 187 7.58 -26.57 -4.01
C ARG A 187 6.29 -26.98 -4.76
N GLN A 188 5.60 -28.01 -4.26
CA GLN A 188 4.30 -28.42 -4.79
C GLN A 188 3.23 -27.34 -4.60
N ALA A 189 3.16 -26.72 -3.42
CA ALA A 189 2.19 -25.65 -3.11
C ALA A 189 2.42 -24.38 -3.94
N MET A 190 3.67 -24.09 -4.32
CA MET A 190 4.02 -23.00 -5.23
C MET A 190 3.68 -23.30 -6.70
N GLY A 191 3.19 -24.51 -7.02
CA GLY A 191 2.94 -24.93 -8.39
C GLY A 191 4.20 -25.17 -9.20
N LEU A 192 5.37 -25.27 -8.55
CA LEU A 192 6.66 -25.54 -9.17
C LEU A 192 6.84 -27.06 -9.37
N PHE A 193 5.94 -27.65 -10.17
CA PHE A 193 5.89 -29.10 -10.40
C PHE A 193 7.08 -29.64 -11.19
N ALA A 194 7.80 -28.76 -11.89
CA ALA A 194 9.06 -29.07 -12.55
C ALA A 194 10.08 -27.97 -12.25
N PRO A 195 11.38 -28.28 -12.14
CA PRO A 195 12.41 -27.24 -12.20
C PRO A 195 12.32 -26.45 -13.50
N ASP A 196 12.49 -25.13 -13.42
CA ASP A 196 12.68 -24.31 -14.61
C ASP A 196 14.03 -24.61 -15.29
N SER A 197 14.96 -25.23 -14.56
CA SER A 197 16.25 -25.68 -15.08
C SER A 197 16.87 -26.85 -14.31
N LEU A 198 17.71 -27.65 -14.97
CA LEU A 198 18.55 -28.67 -14.32
C LEU A 198 19.32 -28.10 -13.11
N TRP A 199 19.71 -26.83 -13.20
CA TRP A 199 20.42 -26.12 -12.14
C TRP A 199 19.58 -25.96 -10.87
N ASP A 200 18.28 -25.65 -11.00
CA ASP A 200 17.39 -25.50 -9.85
C ASP A 200 17.22 -26.81 -9.10
N ASP A 201 17.11 -27.94 -9.81
CA ASP A 201 17.04 -29.27 -9.19
C ASP A 201 18.33 -29.66 -8.48
N LEU A 202 19.49 -29.39 -9.09
CA LEU A 202 20.80 -29.67 -8.49
C LEU A 202 21.05 -28.80 -7.25
N MET A 203 20.63 -27.54 -7.29
CA MET A 203 20.97 -26.57 -6.25
C MET A 203 19.94 -26.50 -5.12
N TRP A 204 18.69 -26.92 -5.34
CA TRP A 204 17.63 -26.83 -4.34
C TRP A 204 18.00 -27.47 -3.00
N GLY A 205 18.49 -28.71 -3.01
CA GLY A 205 18.91 -29.42 -1.81
C GLY A 205 20.07 -28.72 -1.06
N PRO A 206 21.19 -28.41 -1.74
CA PRO A 206 22.27 -27.61 -1.18
C PRO A 206 21.82 -26.25 -0.64
N GLN A 207 20.96 -25.50 -1.36
CA GLN A 207 20.43 -24.21 -0.94
C GLN A 207 19.63 -24.33 0.36
N MET A 208 18.74 -25.32 0.47
CA MET A 208 17.95 -25.54 1.69
C MET A 208 18.81 -25.90 2.89
N ARG A 209 19.83 -26.74 2.71
CA ARG A 209 20.71 -27.14 3.83
C ARG A 209 21.66 -26.02 4.26
N ALA A 210 22.30 -25.34 3.31
CA ALA A 210 23.35 -24.37 3.59
C ALA A 210 22.81 -22.95 3.80
N GLY A 211 21.72 -22.58 3.12
CA GLY A 211 21.13 -21.24 3.14
C GLY A 211 20.15 -21.00 4.30
N ARG A 212 19.59 -22.05 4.92
CA ARG A 212 18.61 -21.90 6.02
C ARG A 212 19.14 -21.06 7.17
N GLY A 213 20.31 -21.41 7.71
CA GLY A 213 20.90 -20.69 8.85
C GLY A 213 21.08 -19.20 8.56
N PRO A 214 21.83 -18.83 7.50
CA PRO A 214 22.01 -17.43 7.11
C PRO A 214 20.70 -16.67 6.85
N LEU A 215 19.70 -17.30 6.24
CA LEU A 215 18.38 -16.70 6.03
C LEU A 215 17.69 -16.38 7.35
N LEU A 216 17.54 -17.38 8.22
CA LEU A 216 16.83 -17.23 9.49
C LEU A 216 17.54 -16.23 10.43
N SER A 217 18.87 -16.14 10.37
CA SER A 217 19.63 -15.12 11.10
C SER A 217 19.32 -13.70 10.62
N ARG A 218 19.16 -13.49 9.31
CA ARG A 218 18.79 -12.17 8.75
C ARG A 218 17.37 -11.78 9.13
N GLU A 219 16.43 -12.70 9.01
CA GLU A 219 15.03 -12.51 9.41
C GLU A 219 14.92 -12.14 10.90
N MET A 220 15.65 -12.84 11.77
CA MET A 220 15.71 -12.52 13.19
C MET A 220 16.26 -11.10 13.44
N ALA A 221 17.30 -10.70 12.69
CA ALA A 221 17.85 -9.35 12.79
C ALA A 221 16.84 -8.27 12.33
N TRP A 222 16.03 -8.55 11.30
CA TRP A 222 14.97 -7.64 10.86
C TRP A 222 13.83 -7.54 11.86
N ILE A 223 13.37 -8.66 12.44
CA ILE A 223 12.39 -8.67 13.53
C ILE A 223 12.89 -7.86 14.74
N GLN A 224 14.17 -8.03 15.10
CA GLN A 224 14.77 -7.26 16.19
C GLN A 224 14.79 -5.76 15.85
N MET A 225 15.15 -5.39 14.61
CA MET A 225 15.13 -4.02 14.15
C MET A 225 13.73 -3.39 14.24
N THR A 226 12.68 -4.08 13.83
CA THR A 226 11.32 -3.51 13.88
C THR A 226 10.74 -3.44 15.29
N ARG A 227 11.17 -4.33 16.21
CA ARG A 227 10.81 -4.26 17.64
C ARG A 227 11.42 -3.08 18.38
N LEU A 228 12.42 -2.42 17.81
CA LEU A 228 12.97 -1.19 18.35
C LEU A 228 12.11 0.05 18.02
N HIS A 229 10.95 -0.15 17.39
CA HIS A 229 10.04 0.91 16.98
C HIS A 229 10.76 1.96 16.10
N PRO A 230 11.35 1.52 14.96
CA PRO A 230 12.18 2.37 14.13
C PRO A 230 11.38 3.55 13.59
N THR A 231 12.00 4.72 13.56
CA THR A 231 11.41 5.88 12.88
C THR A 231 11.32 5.61 11.38
N PRO A 232 10.48 6.34 10.63
CA PRO A 232 10.46 6.26 9.17
C PRO A 232 11.85 6.44 8.53
N ALA A 233 12.71 7.31 9.10
CA ALA A 233 14.09 7.50 8.63
C ALA A 233 14.97 6.26 8.86
N ASP A 234 14.79 5.58 9.99
CA ASP A 234 15.48 4.31 10.28
C ASP A 234 15.06 3.22 9.30
N LEU A 235 13.78 3.17 8.92
CA LEU A 235 13.28 2.22 7.90
C LEU A 235 13.96 2.45 6.55
N VAL A 236 14.02 3.69 6.07
CA VAL A 236 14.69 4.05 4.79
C VAL A 236 16.18 3.74 4.85
N SER A 237 16.84 4.05 5.96
CA SER A 237 18.26 3.72 6.17
C SER A 237 18.51 2.21 6.11
N ASN A 238 17.67 1.41 6.79
CA ASN A 238 17.73 -0.05 6.73
C ASN A 238 17.42 -0.59 5.34
N ALA A 239 16.47 -0.02 4.61
CA ALA A 239 16.15 -0.41 3.24
C ALA A 239 17.38 -0.25 2.32
N ARG A 240 18.08 0.89 2.41
CA ARG A 240 19.33 1.15 1.66
C ARG A 240 20.45 0.18 2.07
N ARG A 241 20.57 -0.16 3.36
CA ARG A 241 21.54 -1.14 3.85
C ARG A 241 21.26 -2.54 3.28
N ILE A 242 20.01 -3.01 3.40
CA ILE A 242 19.59 -4.34 2.92
C ILE A 242 19.72 -4.44 1.40
N SER A 243 19.39 -3.38 0.65
CA SER A 243 19.57 -3.33 -0.80
C SER A 243 21.03 -3.50 -1.21
N ARG A 244 21.97 -2.82 -0.54
CA ARG A 244 23.41 -3.00 -0.78
C ARG A 244 23.88 -4.41 -0.43
N GLU A 245 23.50 -4.91 0.75
CA GLU A 245 23.81 -6.28 1.15
C GLU A 245 23.30 -7.30 0.12
N SER A 246 22.10 -7.11 -0.43
CA SER A 246 21.52 -7.98 -1.46
C SER A 246 22.30 -7.95 -2.78
N GLN A 247 22.91 -6.82 -3.15
CA GLN A 247 23.72 -6.70 -4.37
C GLN A 247 25.06 -7.45 -4.25
N ASP A 248 25.55 -7.62 -3.02
CA ASP A 248 26.81 -8.33 -2.75
C ASP A 248 26.63 -9.86 -2.72
N LEU A 249 25.40 -10.36 -2.56
CA LEU A 249 25.10 -11.79 -2.61
C LEU A 249 25.22 -12.37 -4.04
N ARG A 250 25.45 -13.68 -4.12
CA ARG A 250 25.68 -14.42 -5.36
C ARG A 250 24.73 -15.62 -5.48
N ARG A 251 23.99 -15.68 -6.61
CA ARG A 251 23.03 -16.75 -6.92
C ARG A 251 23.63 -18.16 -6.97
N TRP A 252 24.93 -18.28 -7.22
CA TRP A 252 25.62 -19.58 -7.31
C TRP A 252 26.19 -20.05 -5.97
N ILE A 253 26.13 -19.25 -4.90
CA ILE A 253 26.58 -19.64 -3.57
C ILE A 253 25.38 -20.19 -2.79
N PRO A 254 25.36 -21.49 -2.42
CA PRO A 254 24.21 -22.12 -1.75
C PRO A 254 23.78 -21.43 -0.46
N THR A 255 24.73 -20.90 0.32
CA THR A 255 24.46 -20.21 1.59
C THR A 255 23.79 -18.84 1.41
N GLU A 256 23.81 -18.29 0.19
CA GLU A 256 23.33 -16.92 -0.09
C GLU A 256 22.04 -16.91 -0.90
N THR A 257 21.76 -17.99 -1.63
CA THR A 257 20.67 -18.02 -2.62
C THR A 257 19.29 -17.77 -1.99
N LEU A 258 18.99 -18.44 -0.87
CA LEU A 258 17.72 -18.25 -0.18
C LEU A 258 17.55 -16.81 0.35
N SER A 259 18.64 -16.23 0.88
CA SER A 259 18.62 -14.83 1.31
C SER A 259 18.38 -13.89 0.14
N LEU A 260 19.01 -14.13 -1.02
CA LEU A 260 18.78 -13.30 -2.19
C LEU A 260 17.32 -13.34 -2.70
N GLN A 261 16.68 -14.52 -2.66
CA GLN A 261 15.28 -14.66 -3.07
C GLN A 261 14.33 -13.83 -2.20
N LEU A 262 14.58 -13.78 -0.89
CA LEU A 262 13.73 -13.05 0.05
C LEU A 262 14.11 -11.56 0.15
N MET A 263 15.39 -11.22 0.14
CA MET A 263 15.89 -9.85 0.34
C MET A 263 15.41 -8.86 -0.73
N GLY A 264 14.98 -9.34 -1.91
CA GLY A 264 14.51 -8.47 -2.99
C GLY A 264 13.29 -7.63 -2.62
N VAL A 265 12.34 -8.16 -1.82
CA VAL A 265 11.09 -7.45 -1.48
C VAL A 265 11.22 -6.55 -0.25
N VAL A 266 12.18 -6.85 0.63
CA VAL A 266 12.31 -6.19 1.94
C VAL A 266 12.54 -4.68 1.81
N PRO A 267 13.50 -4.18 1.00
CA PRO A 267 13.70 -2.74 0.82
C PRO A 267 12.44 -2.03 0.30
N THR A 268 11.72 -2.65 -0.63
CA THR A 268 10.47 -2.10 -1.17
C THR A 268 9.42 -1.94 -0.10
N VAL A 269 9.20 -2.97 0.73
CA VAL A 269 8.23 -2.90 1.83
C VAL A 269 8.63 -1.82 2.85
N LEU A 270 9.89 -1.74 3.24
CA LEU A 270 10.36 -0.72 4.19
C LEU A 270 10.17 0.71 3.64
N ASN A 271 10.57 0.98 2.39
CA ASN A 271 10.40 2.29 1.76
C ASN A 271 8.91 2.65 1.58
N MET A 272 8.08 1.69 1.15
CA MET A 272 6.65 1.93 0.98
C MET A 272 5.96 2.20 2.31
N THR A 273 6.29 1.45 3.37
CA THR A 273 5.77 1.70 4.72
C THR A 273 6.17 3.08 5.22
N ALA A 274 7.46 3.45 5.12
CA ALA A 274 7.94 4.77 5.55
C ALA A 274 7.26 5.91 4.79
N LYS A 275 7.10 5.78 3.47
CA LYS A 275 6.40 6.78 2.64
C LYS A 275 4.93 6.90 3.03
N CYS A 276 4.25 5.79 3.26
CA CYS A 276 2.83 5.80 3.65
C CYS A 276 2.63 6.42 5.03
N GLN A 277 3.50 6.11 5.99
CA GLN A 277 3.51 6.75 7.31
C GLN A 277 3.72 8.27 7.16
N LEU A 278 4.68 8.68 6.35
CA LEU A 278 4.98 10.10 6.10
C LEU A 278 3.77 10.84 5.51
N ARG A 279 3.03 10.21 4.59
CA ARG A 279 1.81 10.79 4.00
C ARG A 279 0.64 10.86 4.99
N LEU A 280 0.43 9.81 5.79
CA LEU A 280 -0.57 9.81 6.87
C LEU A 280 -0.30 10.94 7.87
N GLN A 281 0.94 11.04 8.34
CA GLN A 281 1.39 12.07 9.29
C GLN A 281 1.29 13.47 8.70
N LEU A 282 1.62 13.66 7.42
CA LEU A 282 1.41 14.93 6.73
C LEU A 282 -0.06 15.34 6.76
N MET A 283 -0.97 14.44 6.38
CA MET A 283 -2.40 14.74 6.35
C MET A 283 -2.95 15.00 7.77
N ALA A 284 -2.50 14.24 8.76
CA ALA A 284 -2.86 14.48 10.16
C ALA A 284 -2.38 15.85 10.64
N ALA A 285 -1.12 16.21 10.36
CA ALA A 285 -0.54 17.51 10.71
C ALA A 285 -1.30 18.66 10.03
N GLU A 286 -1.68 18.49 8.77
CA GLU A 286 -2.47 19.48 8.02
C GLU A 286 -3.86 19.68 8.62
N VAL A 287 -4.51 18.60 9.09
CA VAL A 287 -5.81 18.68 9.78
C VAL A 287 -5.68 19.34 11.15
N HIS A 288 -4.61 19.05 11.89
CA HIS A 288 -4.34 19.64 13.20
C HIS A 288 -3.79 21.07 13.14
N GLY A 289 -3.30 21.53 11.99
CA GLY A 289 -2.56 22.78 11.88
C GLY A 289 -1.21 22.76 12.60
N THR A 290 -0.57 21.59 12.71
CA THR A 290 0.74 21.42 13.33
C THR A 290 1.85 21.38 12.28
N THR A 291 3.10 21.40 12.74
CA THR A 291 4.26 21.32 11.85
C THR A 291 4.28 20.00 11.09
N TRP A 292 4.57 20.07 9.80
CA TRP A 292 4.72 18.88 8.95
C TRP A 292 5.85 17.95 9.43
N PRO A 293 5.72 16.64 9.19
CA PRO A 293 6.70 15.66 9.64
C PRO A 293 8.06 15.84 8.96
N ILE A 294 9.10 15.34 9.63
CA ILE A 294 10.45 15.23 9.07
C ILE A 294 10.43 14.27 7.87
N ASP A 295 11.06 14.68 6.79
CA ASP A 295 11.19 13.88 5.58
C ASP A 295 12.18 12.73 5.83
N ALA A 296 11.63 11.52 5.94
CA ALA A 296 12.39 10.29 6.18
C ALA A 296 13.45 9.99 5.11
N PHE A 297 13.27 10.52 3.89
CA PHE A 297 14.16 10.26 2.77
C PHE A 297 15.31 11.27 2.69
N ASP A 298 15.21 12.38 3.42
CA ASP A 298 16.20 13.45 3.46
C ASP A 298 17.26 13.21 4.55
N PRO A 299 18.53 12.95 4.18
CA PRO A 299 19.60 12.73 5.16
C PRO A 299 19.90 13.95 6.03
N SER A 300 19.48 15.15 5.62
CA SER A 300 19.65 16.37 6.41
C SER A 300 18.55 16.58 7.46
N GLY A 301 17.52 15.72 7.50
CA GLY A 301 16.47 15.76 8.52
C GLY A 301 15.56 16.98 8.42
N LYS A 302 15.35 17.54 7.22
CA LYS A 302 14.41 18.64 7.01
C LYS A 302 12.97 18.14 6.98
N PRO A 303 11.97 18.98 7.28
CA PRO A 303 10.58 18.64 7.06
C PRO A 303 10.27 18.42 5.56
N LEU A 304 9.13 17.81 5.29
CA LEU A 304 8.54 17.77 3.96
C LEU A 304 8.52 19.15 3.30
N ARG A 305 8.77 19.20 1.99
CA ARG A 305 8.82 20.45 1.25
C ARG A 305 7.45 20.81 0.74
N ARG A 306 7.16 22.10 0.74
CA ARG A 306 5.93 22.66 0.17
C ARG A 306 6.00 22.59 -1.36
N PHE A 307 4.93 22.12 -1.96
CA PHE A 307 4.70 22.23 -3.40
C PHE A 307 3.66 23.32 -3.62
N GLU A 308 4.08 24.43 -4.22
CA GLU A 308 3.23 25.58 -4.50
C GLU A 308 3.10 25.80 -6.02
N ARG A 309 1.94 26.29 -6.45
CA ARG A 309 1.66 26.73 -7.81
C ARG A 309 1.03 28.11 -7.75
N ASP A 310 1.64 29.08 -8.44
CA ASP A 310 1.16 30.47 -8.46
C ASP A 310 0.98 31.07 -7.06
N GLY A 311 1.86 30.71 -6.11
CA GLY A 311 1.80 31.14 -4.71
C GLY A 311 0.75 30.44 -3.86
N VAL A 312 0.05 29.46 -4.40
CA VAL A 312 -0.95 28.64 -3.69
C VAL A 312 -0.36 27.29 -3.34
N LEU A 313 -0.54 26.87 -2.08
CA LEU A 313 -0.15 25.54 -1.63
C LEU A 313 -0.98 24.47 -2.34
N MET A 314 -0.31 23.55 -3.03
CA MET A 314 -0.95 22.43 -3.74
C MET A 314 -0.77 21.11 -2.98
N GLY A 315 0.34 20.97 -2.24
CA GLY A 315 0.65 19.78 -1.46
C GLY A 315 2.07 19.80 -0.93
N ALA A 316 2.63 18.61 -0.71
CA ALA A 316 4.01 18.44 -0.29
C ALA A 316 4.78 17.50 -1.24
N TYR A 317 6.11 17.51 -1.12
CA TYR A 317 6.96 16.48 -1.71
C TYR A 317 8.08 16.05 -0.76
N THR A 318 8.53 14.81 -0.95
CA THR A 318 9.70 14.21 -0.30
C THR A 318 10.80 14.01 -1.35
N VAL A 319 12.06 14.13 -0.91
CA VAL A 319 13.22 13.82 -1.75
C VAL A 319 13.22 12.34 -2.12
N TYR A 320 13.83 11.97 -3.24
CA TYR A 320 13.81 10.57 -3.67
C TYR A 320 14.66 9.65 -2.79
N GLU A 321 14.63 8.35 -3.07
CA GLU A 321 15.43 7.33 -2.36
C GLU A 321 16.95 7.61 -2.43
N ASP A 322 17.40 8.42 -3.39
CA ASP A 322 18.80 8.88 -3.52
C ASP A 322 19.18 9.97 -2.51
N GLY A 323 18.21 10.55 -1.80
CA GLY A 323 18.40 11.61 -0.82
C GLY A 323 18.74 12.97 -1.43
N PHE A 324 18.60 13.13 -2.76
CA PHE A 324 18.85 14.39 -3.44
C PHE A 324 17.54 15.14 -3.69
N ASP A 325 17.54 16.42 -3.31
CA ASP A 325 16.41 17.31 -3.54
C ASP A 325 16.45 17.83 -4.97
N ASN A 326 15.54 17.35 -5.82
CA ASN A 326 15.47 17.77 -7.22
C ASN A 326 14.55 18.99 -7.42
N GLY A 327 14.19 19.69 -6.33
CA GLY A 327 13.35 20.88 -6.37
C GLY A 327 11.90 20.56 -6.76
N GLY A 328 11.43 19.34 -6.51
CA GLY A 328 10.16 18.87 -7.03
C GLY A 328 10.26 18.56 -8.52
N ASP A 329 11.16 17.66 -8.91
CA ASP A 329 11.05 17.02 -10.23
C ASP A 329 10.17 15.77 -10.08
N LYS A 330 8.97 15.77 -10.67
CA LYS A 330 8.03 14.63 -10.61
C LYS A 330 8.58 13.29 -11.06
N LYS A 331 9.61 13.28 -11.89
CA LYS A 331 10.25 12.03 -12.32
C LYS A 331 11.13 11.43 -11.23
N LYS A 332 11.55 12.26 -10.28
CA LYS A 332 12.52 11.92 -9.25
C LYS A 332 11.88 11.98 -7.86
N ASP A 333 11.26 13.09 -7.49
CA ASP A 333 10.64 13.29 -6.19
C ASP A 333 9.24 12.67 -6.10
N ARG A 334 8.78 12.40 -4.88
CA ARG A 334 7.43 11.88 -4.63
C ARG A 334 6.54 12.95 -4.04
N TYR A 335 5.32 13.04 -4.55
CA TYR A 335 4.38 14.10 -4.22
C TYR A 335 3.19 13.59 -3.44
N PHE A 336 2.70 14.44 -2.54
CA PHE A 336 1.52 14.25 -1.73
C PHE A 336 0.58 15.43 -1.99
N PRO A 337 -0.35 15.32 -2.95
CA PRO A 337 -1.31 16.39 -3.21
C PRO A 337 -2.24 16.55 -1.99
N LEU A 338 -2.54 17.81 -1.63
CA LEU A 338 -3.44 18.16 -0.52
C LEU A 338 -4.58 19.08 -0.96
N TYR A 339 -4.32 20.01 -1.88
CA TYR A 339 -5.27 21.07 -2.24
C TYR A 339 -5.53 21.20 -3.74
N GLY A 340 -4.85 20.42 -4.58
CA GLY A 340 -5.14 20.41 -6.01
C GLY A 340 -4.29 19.41 -6.79
N PRO A 341 -4.53 19.29 -8.10
CA PRO A 341 -3.87 18.28 -8.90
C PRO A 341 -2.40 18.65 -9.15
N LEU A 342 -1.54 17.64 -9.11
CA LEU A 342 -0.09 17.81 -9.34
C LEU A 342 0.21 18.33 -10.75
N GLU A 343 -0.63 17.99 -11.72
CA GLU A 343 -0.61 18.50 -13.08
C GLU A 343 -1.88 19.29 -13.34
N LEU A 344 -1.75 20.43 -14.04
CA LEU A 344 -2.93 21.05 -14.59
C LEU A 344 -3.49 20.09 -15.64
N PRO A 345 -4.81 19.83 -15.64
CA PRO A 345 -5.41 19.10 -16.74
C PRO A 345 -5.05 19.83 -18.04
N VAL A 346 -4.46 19.12 -19.00
CA VAL A 346 -4.18 19.67 -20.32
C VAL A 346 -5.53 20.09 -20.87
N SER A 347 -5.72 21.39 -21.13
CA SER A 347 -6.95 21.89 -21.74
C SER A 347 -7.16 21.12 -23.04
N THR A 348 -8.13 20.22 -23.06
CA THR A 348 -8.56 19.51 -24.27
C THR A 348 -9.51 20.35 -25.11
N THR A 349 -9.62 21.65 -24.82
CA THR A 349 -10.38 22.61 -25.63
C THR A 349 -9.55 22.94 -26.88
N PRO A 350 -10.02 22.57 -28.10
CA PRO A 350 -9.34 22.89 -29.36
C PRO A 350 -9.33 24.38 -29.68
#